data_AF-A0A8J7JL17-F1
#
_entry.id   AF-A0A8J7JL17-F1
#
_cell.length_a   1.000
_cell.length_b   1.000
_cell.length_c   1.000
_cell.angle_alpha   90.00
_cell.angle_beta   90.00
_cell.angle_gamma   90.00
#
_symmetry.space_group_name_H-M   'P 1'
#
loop_
_entity.id
_entity.type
_entity.pdbx_description
1 polymer ?
#
loop_
_entity_poly.entity_id
_entity_poly.type
_entity_poly.pdbx_seq_one_letter_code
_entity_poly.pdbx_strand_id
1 'polypeptide(L)'
;MESSSALQRLTLILKEAVEECQGDTLMGPILLKVMGCDQNQSDKLSLFFTLLDSAEREAEREAERLKNIRKNEDFLGVIKDIKTVFVNNHVWASKCSVFASHLRKKNSLTVLNLLVSFYSNQYPKLQIEKEYLDSFKSIFENLQREVGSSGLSRELRNFILDKIEEVLAAIGRYNTDGTEGLERATKDFIGDWIIIENKISQEDRKTRLLKRLKPILEP
;
A
#
# COMPACT_ATOMS: atom_id res chain seq x y z
N MET A 1 -3.30 6.05 18.34
CA MET A 1 -2.78 6.36 17.00
C MET A 1 -2.46 5.04 16.33
N GLU A 2 -3.20 4.67 15.30
CA GLU A 2 -2.92 3.46 14.52
C GLU A 2 -1.72 3.71 13.59
N SER A 3 -0.77 2.77 13.55
CA SER A 3 0.45 2.89 12.75
C SER A 3 0.23 2.36 11.33
N SER A 4 0.64 3.13 10.33
CA SER A 4 0.62 2.70 8.93
C SER A 4 1.85 1.83 8.58
N SER A 5 2.18 0.80 9.35
CA SER A 5 3.25 -0.17 9.01
C SER A 5 2.73 -1.34 8.16
N ALA A 6 3.58 -1.92 7.32
CA ALA A 6 3.23 -3.12 6.57
C ALA A 6 2.90 -4.29 7.52
N LEU A 7 3.61 -4.40 8.64
CA LEU A 7 3.31 -5.35 9.70
C LEU A 7 1.88 -5.20 10.25
N GLN A 8 1.46 -3.96 10.53
CA GLN A 8 0.11 -3.71 11.06
C GLN A 8 -0.96 -4.09 10.04
N ARG A 9 -0.78 -3.67 8.78
CA ARG A 9 -1.72 -3.98 7.70
C ARG A 9 -1.81 -5.49 7.44
N LEU A 10 -0.67 -6.19 7.39
CA LEU A 10 -0.64 -7.64 7.25
C LEU A 10 -1.40 -8.32 8.40
N THR A 11 -1.17 -7.85 9.63
CA THR A 11 -1.81 -8.42 10.82
C THR A 11 -3.32 -8.26 10.79
N LEU A 12 -3.81 -7.07 10.41
CA LEU A 12 -5.24 -6.79 10.26
C LEU A 12 -5.87 -7.67 9.17
N ILE A 13 -5.27 -7.71 7.98
CA ILE A 13 -5.76 -8.53 6.87
C ILE A 13 -5.81 -10.01 7.25
N LEU A 14 -4.76 -10.54 7.87
CA LEU A 14 -4.75 -11.95 8.28
C LEU A 14 -5.76 -12.24 9.40
N LYS A 15 -5.96 -11.33 10.34
CA LYS A 15 -6.94 -11.48 11.41
C LYS A 15 -8.37 -11.51 10.84
N GLU A 16 -8.72 -10.52 10.02
CA GLU A 16 -10.03 -10.43 9.37
C GLU A 16 -10.27 -11.63 8.45
N ALA A 17 -9.27 -12.05 7.66
CA ALA A 17 -9.39 -13.24 6.81
C ALA A 17 -9.67 -14.52 7.62
N VAL A 18 -9.04 -14.67 8.80
CA VAL A 18 -9.27 -15.81 9.69
C VAL A 18 -10.65 -15.78 10.36
N GLU A 19 -11.20 -14.60 10.62
CA GLU A 19 -12.56 -14.41 11.15
C GLU A 19 -13.63 -14.67 10.08
N GLU A 20 -13.35 -14.30 8.83
CA GLU A 20 -14.20 -14.52 7.66
C GLU A 20 -14.13 -15.96 7.10
N CYS A 21 -13.17 -16.79 7.54
CA CYS A 21 -13.08 -18.19 7.14
C CYS A 21 -14.33 -18.97 7.60
N GLN A 22 -15.30 -19.15 6.70
CA GLN A 22 -16.49 -19.98 6.92
C GLN A 22 -16.56 -21.15 5.94
N GLY A 23 -16.81 -22.35 6.48
CA GLY A 23 -17.01 -23.56 5.69
C GLY A 23 -15.83 -23.93 4.79
N ASP A 24 -16.13 -24.24 3.53
CA ASP A 24 -15.18 -24.72 2.52
C ASP A 24 -14.71 -23.62 1.56
N THR A 25 -14.84 -22.36 1.95
CA THR A 25 -14.38 -21.22 1.14
C THR A 25 -12.87 -21.25 0.89
N LEU A 26 -12.45 -20.80 -0.29
CA LEU A 26 -11.04 -20.67 -0.66
C LEU A 26 -10.44 -19.40 -0.01
N MET A 27 -9.13 -19.41 0.24
CA MET A 27 -8.46 -18.26 0.86
C MET A 27 -8.36 -17.05 -0.08
N GLY A 28 -8.14 -17.27 -1.37
CA GLY A 28 -7.96 -16.18 -2.36
C GLY A 28 -9.11 -15.16 -2.36
N PRO A 29 -10.39 -15.57 -2.54
CA PRO A 29 -11.53 -14.66 -2.50
C PRO A 29 -11.68 -13.91 -1.16
N ILE A 30 -11.35 -14.56 -0.05
CA ILE A 30 -11.41 -13.94 1.29
C ILE A 30 -10.35 -12.85 1.41
N LEU A 31 -9.10 -13.12 1.01
CA LEU A 31 -8.04 -12.11 1.01
C LEU A 31 -8.43 -10.90 0.15
N LEU A 32 -8.94 -11.12 -1.07
CA LEU A 32 -9.37 -10.02 -1.93
C LEU A 32 -10.47 -9.18 -1.27
N LYS A 33 -11.49 -9.83 -0.70
CA LYS A 33 -12.58 -9.16 0.03
C LYS A 33 -12.04 -8.29 1.16
N VAL A 34 -11.18 -8.86 2.01
CA VAL A 34 -10.61 -8.17 3.19
C VAL A 34 -9.69 -7.01 2.77
N MET A 35 -8.99 -7.16 1.65
CA MET A 35 -8.17 -6.09 1.06
C MET A 35 -9.00 -5.01 0.34
N GLY A 36 -10.33 -5.14 0.29
CA GLY A 36 -11.22 -4.22 -0.42
C GLY A 36 -11.14 -4.33 -1.95
N CYS A 37 -10.64 -5.45 -2.47
CA CYS A 37 -10.61 -5.76 -3.90
C CYS A 37 -11.84 -6.58 -4.31
N ASP A 38 -12.22 -6.49 -5.59
CA ASP A 38 -13.27 -7.37 -6.13
C ASP A 38 -12.73 -8.80 -6.19
N GLN A 39 -13.55 -9.78 -5.79
CA GLN A 39 -13.16 -11.20 -5.74
C GLN A 39 -12.78 -11.77 -7.12
N ASN A 40 -13.22 -11.12 -8.21
CA ASN A 40 -12.90 -11.50 -9.58
C ASN A 40 -11.52 -10.98 -10.04
N GLN A 41 -10.86 -10.13 -9.26
CA GLN A 41 -9.56 -9.53 -9.59
C GLN A 41 -8.41 -10.39 -9.05
N SER A 42 -8.25 -11.60 -9.60
CA SER A 42 -7.21 -12.53 -9.14
C SER A 42 -5.78 -11.97 -9.25
N ASP A 43 -5.55 -11.04 -10.18
CA ASP A 43 -4.30 -10.30 -10.36
C ASP A 43 -3.93 -9.46 -9.14
N LYS A 44 -4.92 -8.96 -8.40
CA LYS A 44 -4.72 -8.14 -7.19
C LYS A 44 -4.19 -8.92 -6.01
N LEU A 45 -4.21 -10.26 -6.06
CA LEU A 45 -3.56 -11.08 -5.04
C LEU A 45 -2.04 -10.83 -4.96
N SER A 46 -1.40 -10.40 -6.06
CA SER A 46 0.00 -9.95 -6.05
C SER A 46 0.28 -8.84 -5.02
N LEU A 47 -0.72 -8.02 -4.70
CA LEU A 47 -0.64 -6.99 -3.66
C LEU A 47 -0.48 -7.61 -2.27
N PHE A 48 -1.14 -8.74 -1.99
CA PHE A 48 -0.99 -9.45 -0.72
C PHE A 48 0.43 -9.97 -0.52
N PHE A 49 1.01 -10.58 -1.56
CA PHE A 49 2.40 -11.06 -1.51
C PHE A 49 3.40 -9.89 -1.41
N THR A 50 3.11 -8.78 -2.08
CA THR A 50 3.91 -7.54 -1.94
C THR A 50 3.87 -7.00 -0.51
N LEU A 51 2.71 -7.08 0.14
CA LEU A 51 2.55 -6.70 1.54
C LEU A 51 3.31 -7.64 2.48
N LEU A 52 3.24 -8.96 2.25
CA LEU A 52 4.03 -9.96 2.97
C LEU A 52 5.54 -9.66 2.87
N ASP A 53 6.04 -9.40 1.67
CA ASP A 53 7.45 -9.04 1.45
C ASP A 53 7.82 -7.73 2.15
N SER A 54 6.92 -6.76 2.17
CA SER A 54 7.15 -5.48 2.84
C SER A 54 7.17 -5.63 4.36
N ALA A 55 6.28 -6.45 4.92
CA ALA A 55 6.26 -6.78 6.35
C ALA A 55 7.51 -7.58 6.76
N GLU A 56 7.99 -8.50 5.92
CA GLU A 56 9.26 -9.21 6.11
C GLU A 56 10.43 -8.23 6.17
N ARG A 57 10.55 -7.32 5.18
CA ARG A 57 11.60 -6.29 5.17
C ARG A 57 11.52 -5.31 6.34
N GLU A 58 10.32 -4.99 6.83
CA GLU A 58 10.17 -4.18 8.04
C GLU A 58 10.67 -4.95 9.27
N ALA A 59 10.31 -6.23 9.41
CA ALA A 59 10.78 -7.07 10.51
C ALA A 59 12.29 -7.32 10.47
N GLU A 60 12.89 -7.50 9.29
CA GLU A 60 14.35 -7.64 9.12
C GLU A 60 15.10 -6.39 9.59
N ARG A 61 14.64 -5.20 9.17
CA ARG A 61 15.23 -3.92 9.59
C ARG A 61 15.19 -3.75 11.10
N GLU A 62 14.12 -4.19 11.75
CA GLU A 62 14.02 -4.14 13.22
C GLU A 62 14.87 -5.22 13.90
N ALA A 63 14.94 -6.42 13.31
CA ALA A 63 15.81 -7.48 13.79
C ALA A 63 17.29 -7.06 13.82
N GLU A 64 17.74 -6.34 12.81
CA GLU A 64 19.09 -5.76 12.76
C GLU A 64 19.31 -4.68 13.82
N ARG A 65 18.31 -3.83 14.06
CA ARG A 65 18.39 -2.71 15.01
C ARG A 65 18.35 -3.14 16.47
N LEU A 66 17.56 -4.16 16.82
CA LEU A 66 17.25 -4.49 18.21
C LEU A 66 18.38 -5.18 18.98
N LYS A 67 19.52 -5.53 18.35
CA LYS A 67 20.71 -6.19 18.95
C LYS A 67 20.44 -7.45 19.81
N ASN A 68 19.18 -7.89 19.94
CA ASN A 68 18.73 -8.96 20.82
C ASN A 68 18.26 -10.14 19.97
N ILE A 69 19.25 -10.90 19.49
CA ILE A 69 19.17 -11.86 18.38
C ILE A 69 18.05 -12.90 18.55
N ARG A 70 17.84 -13.44 19.76
CA ARG A 70 16.88 -14.53 19.98
C ARG A 70 15.42 -14.15 19.78
N LYS A 71 14.99 -12.96 20.22
CA LYS A 71 13.60 -12.52 20.01
C LYS A 71 13.35 -12.20 18.53
N ASN A 72 14.38 -11.76 17.83
CA ASN A 72 14.31 -11.36 16.43
C ASN A 72 14.22 -12.56 15.48
N GLU A 73 14.89 -13.67 15.79
CA GLU A 73 14.78 -14.93 15.04
C GLU A 73 13.35 -15.51 15.09
N ASP A 74 12.70 -15.48 16.26
CA ASP A 74 11.33 -15.95 16.42
C ASP A 74 10.32 -15.10 15.61
N PHE A 75 10.53 -13.78 15.60
CA PHE A 75 9.69 -12.82 14.88
C PHE A 75 9.79 -12.95 13.36
N LEU A 76 11.02 -12.99 12.85
CA LEU A 76 11.27 -13.19 11.42
C LEU A 76 10.82 -14.58 10.97
N GLY A 77 11.02 -15.59 11.84
CA GLY A 77 10.58 -16.96 11.62
C GLY A 77 9.08 -17.05 11.39
N VAL A 78 8.26 -16.32 12.16
CA VAL A 78 6.80 -16.32 11.97
C VAL A 78 6.38 -15.74 10.62
N ILE A 79 6.98 -14.63 10.17
CA ILE A 79 6.61 -14.04 8.87
C ILE A 79 7.04 -14.96 7.73
N LYS A 80 8.23 -15.55 7.81
CA LYS A 80 8.73 -16.54 6.83
C LYS A 80 7.87 -17.80 6.80
N ASP A 81 7.41 -18.28 7.95
CA ASP A 81 6.50 -19.42 8.07
C ASP A 81 5.12 -19.12 7.45
N ILE A 82 4.55 -17.94 7.72
CA ILE A 82 3.32 -17.48 7.06
C ILE A 82 3.52 -17.48 5.54
N LYS A 83 4.56 -16.81 5.05
CA LYS A 83 4.86 -16.74 3.61
C LYS A 83 5.00 -18.14 3.00
N THR A 84 5.70 -19.05 3.67
CA THR A 84 5.87 -20.44 3.25
C THR A 84 4.53 -21.16 3.13
N VAL A 85 3.63 -21.00 4.11
CA VAL A 85 2.30 -21.62 4.05
C VAL A 85 1.45 -21.06 2.92
N PHE A 86 1.48 -19.75 2.70
CA PHE A 86 0.72 -19.11 1.62
C PHE A 86 1.26 -19.42 0.21
N VAL A 87 2.55 -19.72 0.08
CA VAL A 87 3.16 -20.17 -1.17
C VAL A 87 2.91 -21.66 -1.41
N ASN A 88 3.10 -22.50 -0.39
CA ASN A 88 2.98 -23.95 -0.52
C ASN A 88 1.52 -24.41 -0.64
N ASN A 89 0.60 -23.69 0.00
CA ASN A 89 -0.83 -23.92 -0.12
C ASN A 89 -1.38 -22.87 -1.07
N HIS A 90 -1.61 -23.25 -2.33
CA HIS A 90 -2.12 -22.34 -3.34
C HIS A 90 -3.47 -21.76 -2.90
N VAL A 91 -3.57 -20.44 -2.70
CA VAL A 91 -4.75 -19.80 -2.08
C VAL A 91 -6.06 -19.96 -2.87
N TRP A 92 -5.95 -20.31 -4.16
CA TRP A 92 -7.10 -20.62 -5.02
C TRP A 92 -7.46 -22.11 -5.07
N ALA A 93 -6.66 -22.98 -4.44
CA ALA A 93 -6.90 -24.42 -4.42
C ALA A 93 -7.11 -24.95 -2.99
N SER A 94 -6.62 -24.22 -1.99
CA SER A 94 -6.70 -24.61 -0.58
C SER A 94 -7.83 -23.88 0.14
N LYS A 95 -8.54 -24.63 0.99
CA LYS A 95 -9.58 -24.10 1.87
C LYS A 95 -9.00 -23.12 2.88
N CYS A 96 -9.75 -22.06 3.20
CA CYS A 96 -9.39 -21.03 4.18
C CYS A 96 -9.03 -21.64 5.55
N SER A 97 -9.72 -22.72 5.93
CA SER A 97 -9.47 -23.46 7.16
C SER A 97 -8.05 -24.02 7.30
N VAL A 98 -7.35 -24.33 6.21
CA VAL A 98 -5.94 -24.78 6.23
C VAL A 98 -5.05 -23.67 6.77
N PHE A 99 -5.19 -22.47 6.21
CA PHE A 99 -4.41 -21.29 6.61
C PHE A 99 -4.80 -20.82 8.01
N ALA A 100 -6.10 -20.74 8.31
CA ALA A 100 -6.58 -20.32 9.63
C ALA A 100 -6.12 -21.27 10.73
N SER A 101 -6.16 -22.58 10.48
CA SER A 101 -5.65 -23.58 11.42
C SER A 101 -4.15 -23.40 11.67
N HIS A 102 -3.37 -23.12 10.62
CA HIS A 102 -1.95 -22.87 10.75
C HIS A 102 -1.67 -21.62 11.60
N LEU A 103 -2.29 -20.49 11.24
CA LEU A 103 -2.14 -19.20 11.93
C LEU A 103 -2.53 -19.29 13.41
N ARG A 104 -3.59 -20.04 13.75
CA ARG A 104 -4.04 -20.25 15.13
C ARG A 104 -3.11 -21.18 15.90
N LYS A 105 -2.76 -22.36 15.35
CA LYS A 105 -1.91 -23.36 16.04
C LYS A 105 -0.51 -22.84 16.34
N LYS A 106 0.04 -22.02 15.45
CA LYS A 106 1.37 -21.42 15.59
C LYS A 106 1.36 -20.11 16.38
N ASN A 107 0.20 -19.65 16.86
CA ASN A 107 0.02 -18.35 17.49
C ASN A 107 0.58 -17.19 16.65
N SER A 108 0.59 -17.33 15.32
CA SER A 108 1.23 -16.39 14.40
C SER A 108 0.63 -14.99 14.52
N LEU A 109 -0.70 -14.89 14.67
CA LEU A 109 -1.39 -13.62 14.86
C LEU A 109 -1.00 -12.93 16.18
N THR A 110 -0.79 -13.68 17.26
CA THR A 110 -0.34 -13.13 18.55
C THR A 110 1.08 -12.57 18.42
N VAL A 111 1.97 -13.32 17.77
CA VAL A 111 3.35 -12.87 17.54
C VAL A 111 3.38 -11.62 16.66
N LEU A 112 2.60 -11.59 15.58
CA LEU A 112 2.46 -10.42 14.72
C LEU A 112 1.93 -9.20 15.48
N ASN A 113 0.90 -9.36 16.31
CA ASN A 113 0.38 -8.28 17.15
C ASN A 113 1.44 -7.72 18.12
N LEU A 114 2.28 -8.59 18.69
CA LEU A 114 3.40 -8.16 19.52
C LEU A 114 4.42 -7.36 18.70
N LEU A 115 4.80 -7.82 17.50
CA LEU A 115 5.67 -7.06 16.59
C LEU A 115 5.09 -5.70 16.26
N VAL A 116 3.81 -5.63 15.90
CA VAL A 116 3.11 -4.38 15.61
C VAL A 116 3.17 -3.45 16.81
N SER A 117 2.92 -3.94 18.02
CA SER A 117 2.99 -3.14 19.24
C SER A 117 4.40 -2.58 19.48
N PHE A 118 5.45 -3.39 19.26
CA PHE A 118 6.83 -2.93 19.34
C PHE A 118 7.14 -1.88 18.27
N TYR A 119 6.71 -2.12 17.03
CA TYR A 119 6.97 -1.23 15.90
C TYR A 119 6.26 0.10 16.05
N SER A 120 4.96 0.10 16.35
CA SER A 120 4.14 1.30 16.50
C SER A 120 4.62 2.21 17.63
N ASN A 121 5.20 1.64 18.69
CA ASN A 121 5.80 2.41 19.77
C ASN A 121 7.10 3.11 19.36
N GLN A 122 7.86 2.55 18.41
CA GLN A 122 9.13 3.12 17.95
C GLN A 122 8.97 4.02 16.72
N TYR A 123 8.01 3.71 15.86
CA TYR A 123 7.75 4.41 14.59
C TYR A 123 6.26 4.70 14.45
N PRO A 124 5.76 5.76 15.10
CA PRO A 124 4.40 6.24 14.87
C PRO A 124 4.31 6.82 13.45
N LYS A 125 4.07 5.96 12.45
CA LYS A 125 3.69 6.42 11.11
C LYS A 125 2.22 6.78 11.15
N LEU A 126 1.92 8.06 10.95
CA LEU A 126 0.55 8.56 10.86
C LEU A 126 -0.19 7.84 9.74
N GLN A 127 -1.27 7.15 10.09
CA GLN A 127 -2.26 6.73 9.12
C GLN A 127 -3.08 7.94 8.70
N ILE A 128 -3.25 8.12 7.40
CA ILE A 128 -4.14 9.12 6.83
C ILE A 128 -5.55 8.54 6.91
N GLU A 129 -6.46 9.27 7.54
CA GLU A 129 -7.84 8.80 7.68
C GLU A 129 -8.51 8.69 6.31
N LYS A 130 -9.42 7.73 6.16
CA LYS A 130 -10.07 7.42 4.89
C LYS A 130 -10.76 8.64 4.26
N GLU A 131 -11.40 9.48 5.08
CA GLU A 131 -12.08 10.71 4.65
C GLU A 131 -11.11 11.70 3.99
N TYR A 132 -9.88 11.81 4.52
CA TYR A 132 -8.84 12.60 3.88
C TYR A 132 -8.37 11.98 2.57
N LEU A 133 -8.18 10.65 2.52
CA LEU A 133 -7.80 9.96 1.28
C LEU A 133 -8.86 10.12 0.19
N ASP A 134 -10.14 10.02 0.53
CA ASP A 134 -11.26 10.20 -0.39
C ASP A 134 -11.35 11.67 -0.89
N SER A 135 -11.04 12.63 -0.02
CA SER A 135 -10.91 14.04 -0.39
C SER A 135 -9.75 14.26 -1.37
N PHE A 136 -8.56 13.73 -1.08
CA PHE A 136 -7.40 13.79 -1.98
C PHE A 136 -7.71 13.15 -3.34
N LYS A 137 -8.33 11.98 -3.33
CA LYS A 137 -8.76 11.29 -4.56
C LYS A 137 -9.66 12.19 -5.40
N SER A 138 -10.66 12.80 -4.78
CA SER A 138 -11.60 13.72 -5.45
C SER A 138 -10.88 14.93 -6.06
N ILE A 139 -9.89 15.48 -5.35
CA ILE A 139 -9.05 16.59 -5.85
C ILE A 139 -8.27 16.15 -7.10
N PHE A 140 -7.60 14.99 -7.05
CA PHE A 140 -6.82 14.48 -8.18
C PHE A 140 -7.68 14.07 -9.37
N GLU A 141 -8.86 13.48 -9.16
CA GLU A 141 -9.83 13.19 -10.23
C GLU A 141 -10.38 14.46 -10.89
N ASN A 142 -10.61 15.51 -10.10
CA ASN A 142 -10.99 16.80 -10.65
C ASN A 142 -9.84 17.43 -11.45
N LEU A 143 -8.62 17.38 -10.92
CA LEU A 143 -7.43 17.86 -11.62
C LEU A 143 -7.20 17.10 -12.93
N GLN A 144 -7.39 15.78 -12.94
CA GLN A 144 -7.30 14.96 -14.15
C GLN A 144 -8.25 15.44 -15.25
N ARG A 145 -9.51 15.75 -14.88
CA ARG A 145 -10.51 16.29 -15.81
C ARG A 145 -10.14 17.70 -16.31
N GLU A 146 -9.65 18.56 -15.43
CA GLU A 146 -9.17 19.89 -15.80
C GLU A 146 -7.99 19.81 -16.78
N VAL A 147 -7.02 18.92 -16.53
CA VAL A 147 -5.87 18.69 -17.41
C VAL A 147 -6.31 18.13 -18.76
N GLY A 148 -7.20 17.13 -18.77
CA GLY A 148 -7.69 16.50 -19.99
C GLY A 148 -8.41 17.46 -20.94
N SER A 149 -9.14 18.44 -20.39
CA SER A 149 -9.87 19.47 -21.13
C SER A 149 -9.08 20.77 -21.35
N SER A 150 -7.83 20.84 -20.87
CA SER A 150 -7.01 22.05 -20.97
C SER A 150 -6.42 22.27 -22.37
N GLY A 151 -6.05 23.53 -22.63
CA GLY A 151 -5.29 23.93 -23.82
C GLY A 151 -3.77 23.67 -23.71
N LEU A 152 -3.33 22.77 -22.82
CA LEU A 152 -1.92 22.39 -22.72
C LEU A 152 -1.48 21.62 -23.97
N SER A 153 -0.20 21.74 -24.30
CA SER A 153 0.45 20.91 -25.31
C SER A 153 0.24 19.42 -25.01
N ARG A 154 0.14 18.61 -26.07
CA ARG A 154 -0.16 17.19 -25.94
C ARG A 154 0.86 16.47 -25.04
N GLU A 155 2.14 16.79 -25.19
CA GLU A 155 3.22 16.20 -24.41
C GLU A 155 3.07 16.52 -22.92
N LEU A 156 2.89 17.79 -22.56
CA LEU A 156 2.75 18.21 -21.16
C LEU A 156 1.45 17.69 -20.54
N ARG A 157 0.36 17.70 -21.31
CA ARG A 157 -0.92 17.15 -20.86
C ARG A 157 -0.79 15.67 -20.53
N ASN A 158 -0.21 14.88 -21.43
CA ASN A 158 -0.02 13.45 -21.21
C ASN A 158 0.89 13.20 -19.99
N PHE A 159 2.01 13.92 -19.88
CA PHE A 159 2.88 13.82 -18.71
C PHE A 159 2.13 14.05 -17.39
N ILE A 160 1.34 15.14 -17.29
CA ILE A 160 0.60 15.45 -16.07
C ILE A 160 -0.47 14.38 -15.81
N LEU A 161 -1.17 13.91 -16.84
CA LEU A 161 -2.18 12.86 -16.69
C LEU A 161 -1.57 11.55 -16.17
N ASP A 162 -0.44 11.12 -16.73
CA ASP A 162 0.26 9.90 -16.31
C ASP A 162 0.66 10.00 -14.82
N LYS A 163 1.17 11.16 -14.39
CA LYS A 163 1.52 11.38 -12.97
C LYS A 163 0.33 11.46 -12.03
N ILE A 164 -0.78 12.04 -12.46
CA ILE A 164 -2.01 12.02 -11.68
C ILE A 164 -2.52 10.58 -11.53
N GLU A 165 -2.44 9.77 -12.59
CA GLU A 165 -2.83 8.36 -12.54
C GLU A 165 -1.95 7.56 -11.57
N GLU A 166 -0.63 7.78 -11.56
CA GLU A 166 0.29 7.18 -10.59
C GLU A 166 -0.11 7.50 -9.14
N VAL A 167 -0.45 8.77 -8.85
CA VAL A 167 -0.89 9.19 -7.51
C VAL A 167 -2.25 8.59 -7.15
N LEU A 168 -3.22 8.61 -8.06
CA LEU A 168 -4.54 7.98 -7.86
C LEU A 168 -4.41 6.48 -7.60
N ALA A 169 -3.51 5.79 -8.32
CA ALA A 169 -3.22 4.38 -8.08
C ALA A 169 -2.57 4.14 -6.70
N ALA A 170 -1.70 5.05 -6.24
CA ALA A 170 -1.12 4.98 -4.90
C ALA A 170 -2.18 5.18 -3.80
N ILE A 171 -3.12 6.12 -3.99
CA ILE A 171 -4.27 6.30 -3.08
C ILE A 171 -5.12 5.02 -3.06
N GLY A 172 -5.43 4.45 -4.23
CA GLY A 172 -6.20 3.21 -4.34
C GLY A 172 -5.53 2.00 -3.68
N ARG A 173 -4.19 2.00 -3.57
CA ARG A 173 -3.40 0.96 -2.90
C ARG A 173 -2.99 1.32 -1.48
N TYR A 174 -3.51 2.40 -0.89
CA TYR A 174 -3.09 2.86 0.43
C TYR A 174 -3.23 1.78 1.52
N ASN A 175 -4.28 0.95 1.47
CA ASN A 175 -4.47 -0.17 2.39
C ASN A 175 -3.42 -1.28 2.27
N THR A 176 -2.59 -1.26 1.22
CA THR A 176 -1.49 -2.19 1.00
C THR A 176 -0.15 -1.48 1.22
N ASP A 177 0.09 -0.38 0.50
CA ASP A 177 1.37 0.30 0.48
C ASP A 177 1.56 1.29 1.64
N GLY A 178 0.46 1.69 2.29
CA GLY A 178 0.45 2.71 3.33
C GLY A 178 0.94 4.07 2.84
N THR A 179 1.45 4.88 3.76
CA THR A 179 2.03 6.19 3.45
C THR A 179 3.23 6.12 2.51
N GLU A 180 4.01 5.04 2.52
CA GLU A 180 5.22 4.92 1.68
C GLU A 180 4.91 4.92 0.17
N GLY A 181 3.82 4.27 -0.23
CA GLY A 181 3.39 4.25 -1.64
C GLY A 181 2.98 5.64 -2.11
N LEU A 182 2.19 6.34 -1.29
CA LEU A 182 1.73 7.69 -1.58
C LEU A 182 2.88 8.71 -1.59
N GLU A 183 3.78 8.64 -0.62
CA GLU A 183 4.97 9.49 -0.57
C GLU A 183 5.84 9.30 -1.80
N ARG A 184 6.06 8.07 -2.25
CA ARG A 184 6.88 7.76 -3.42
C ARG A 184 6.26 8.35 -4.68
N ALA A 185 5.00 8.05 -4.95
CA ALA A 185 4.31 8.59 -6.14
C ALA A 185 4.31 10.13 -6.15
N THR A 186 4.13 10.76 -4.99
CA THR A 186 4.16 12.23 -4.87
C THR A 186 5.57 12.79 -5.08
N LYS A 187 6.60 12.18 -4.48
CA LYS A 187 8.00 12.60 -4.65
C LYS A 187 8.48 12.43 -6.08
N ASP A 188 8.10 11.33 -6.73
CA ASP A 188 8.44 11.06 -8.12
C ASP A 188 7.77 12.10 -9.04
N PHE A 189 6.51 12.45 -8.80
CA PHE A 189 5.83 13.51 -9.54
C PHE A 189 6.55 14.87 -9.37
N ILE A 190 6.85 15.28 -8.13
CA ILE A 190 7.57 16.54 -7.88
C ILE A 190 8.96 16.52 -8.54
N GLY A 191 9.69 15.42 -8.42
CA GLY A 191 11.02 15.25 -9.02
C GLY A 191 10.98 15.38 -10.54
N ASP A 192 10.05 14.68 -11.19
CA ASP A 192 9.88 14.74 -12.64
C ASP A 192 9.40 16.12 -13.09
N TRP A 193 8.53 16.78 -12.31
CA TRP A 193 8.10 18.15 -12.57
C TRP A 193 9.28 19.13 -12.62
N ILE A 194 10.17 19.08 -11.63
CA ILE A 194 11.37 19.93 -11.56
C ILE A 194 12.25 19.75 -12.80
N ILE A 195 12.36 18.52 -13.31
CA ILE A 195 13.15 18.20 -14.50
C ILE A 195 12.54 18.80 -15.77
N ILE A 196 11.20 18.78 -15.89
CA ILE A 196 10.52 19.22 -17.11
C ILE A 196 10.14 20.70 -17.10
N GLU A 197 10.08 21.36 -15.94
CA GLU A 197 9.58 22.75 -15.81
C GLU A 197 10.29 23.72 -16.77
N ASN A 198 11.62 23.58 -16.88
CA ASN A 198 12.47 24.38 -17.75
C ASN A 198 12.25 24.12 -19.25
N LYS A 199 11.61 23.01 -19.60
CA LYS A 199 11.28 22.61 -20.97
C LYS A 199 9.84 22.97 -21.36
N ILE A 200 9.02 23.46 -20.42
CA ILE A 200 7.64 23.85 -20.69
C ILE A 200 7.60 25.11 -21.57
N SER A 201 6.82 25.06 -22.64
CA SER A 201 6.65 26.15 -23.60
C SER A 201 6.08 27.43 -22.94
N GLN A 202 6.38 28.59 -23.52
CA GLN A 202 5.83 29.87 -23.04
C GLN A 202 4.30 29.94 -23.18
N GLU A 203 3.73 29.23 -24.14
CA GLU A 203 2.28 29.13 -24.35
C GLU A 203 1.64 28.35 -23.20
N ASP A 204 2.20 27.19 -22.87
CA ASP A 204 1.75 26.36 -21.75
C ASP A 204 1.87 27.07 -20.39
N ARG A 205 2.93 27.86 -20.19
CA ARG A 205 3.14 28.68 -18.97
C ARG A 205 2.05 29.73 -18.75
N LYS A 206 1.38 30.18 -19.81
CA LYS A 206 0.31 31.18 -19.73
C LYS A 206 -1.03 30.57 -19.34
N THR A 207 -1.19 29.25 -19.51
CA THR A 207 -2.41 28.51 -19.21
C THR A 207 -2.80 28.65 -17.74
N ARG A 208 -4.08 28.92 -17.47
CA ARG A 208 -4.61 29.09 -16.10
C ARG A 208 -4.34 27.88 -15.21
N LEU A 209 -4.39 26.69 -15.78
CA LEU A 209 -4.15 25.43 -15.09
C LEU A 209 -2.71 25.32 -14.57
N LEU A 210 -1.71 25.63 -15.40
CA LEU A 210 -0.31 25.55 -15.01
C LEU A 210 0.03 26.53 -13.88
N LYS A 211 -0.57 27.73 -13.92
CA LYS A 211 -0.43 28.74 -12.85
C LYS A 211 -1.02 28.28 -11.51
N ARG A 212 -2.04 27.41 -11.52
CA ARG A 212 -2.63 26.81 -10.32
C ARG A 212 -1.84 25.61 -9.80
N LEU A 213 -1.21 24.85 -10.70
CA LEU A 213 -0.41 23.68 -10.36
C LEU A 213 0.96 24.03 -9.79
N LYS A 214 1.59 25.09 -10.32
CA LYS A 214 2.94 25.51 -9.94
C LYS A 214 3.16 25.62 -8.42
N PRO A 215 2.30 26.31 -7.64
CA PRO A 215 2.49 26.43 -6.18
C PRO A 215 2.33 25.13 -5.39
N ILE A 216 1.76 24.09 -6.00
CA ILE A 216 1.57 22.77 -5.38
C ILE A 216 2.80 21.89 -5.62
N LEU A 217 3.47 22.09 -6.75
CA LEU A 217 4.61 21.28 -7.21
C LEU A 217 5.96 21.90 -6.85
N GLU A 218 5.97 23.13 -6.34
CA GLU A 218 7.15 23.85 -5.84
C GLU A 218 6.95 24.20 -4.35
N PRO A 219 7.24 23.27 -3.42
CA PRO A 219 7.21 23.53 -1.98
C PRO A 219 8.39 24.39 -1.49
#